data_AF-A0A937P2C0-F1
#
_entry.id   AF-A0A937P2C0-F1
#
_cell.length_a   1.000
_cell.length_b   1.000
_cell.length_c   1.000
_cell.angle_alpha   90.00
_cell.angle_beta   90.00
_cell.angle_gamma   90.00
#
_symmetry.space_group_name_H-M   'P 1'
#
loop_
_entity.id
_entity.type
_entity.pdbx_description
1 polymer ?
#
loop_
_entity_poly.entity_id
_entity_poly.type
_entity_poly.pdbx_seq_one_letter_code
_entity_poly.pdbx_strand_id
1 'polypeptide(L)' 'MIEALKIAGETRFTPIILTTLTTIGGLLPLTLRGGTMWAPMGWTIIGGLLVSTMLTLIIVPVLYRIFSGKIILEKE' A
#
# COMPACT_ATOMS: atom_id res chain seq x y z
N MET A 1 -22.98 -2.63 7.94
CA MET A 1 -21.68 -2.19 8.50
C MET A 1 -20.52 -3.06 8.01
N ILE A 2 -20.61 -4.40 8.14
CA ILE A 2 -19.56 -5.32 7.64
C ILE A 2 -19.41 -5.26 6.10
N GLU A 3 -20.50 -5.10 5.34
CA GLU A 3 -20.45 -4.90 3.88
C GLU A 3 -19.72 -3.62 3.47
N ALA A 4 -19.97 -2.49 4.15
CA ALA A 4 -19.28 -1.23 3.86
C ALA A 4 -17.77 -1.33 4.12
N LEU A 5 -17.35 -2.09 5.15
CA LEU A 5 -15.95 -2.35 5.44
C LEU A 5 -15.30 -3.26 4.37
N LYS A 6 -16.04 -4.27 3.87
CA LYS A 6 -15.60 -5.14 2.77
C LYS A 6 -15.42 -4.36 1.47
N ILE A 7 -16.40 -3.53 1.10
CA ILE A 7 -16.35 -2.70 -0.11
C ILE A 7 -15.20 -1.69 0.01
N ALA A 8 -15.04 -1.02 1.15
CA ALA A 8 -13.93 -0.09 1.39
C ALA A 8 -12.56 -0.80 1.36
N GLY A 9 -12.50 -2.02 1.90
CA GLY A 9 -11.36 -2.92 1.82
C GLY A 9 -11.03 -3.26 0.37
N GLU A 10 -11.94 -3.88 -0.37
CA GLU A 10 -11.74 -4.25 -1.79
C GLU A 10 -11.38 -3.06 -2.68
N THR A 11 -11.99 -1.89 -2.45
CA THR A 11 -11.74 -0.69 -3.28
C THR A 11 -10.33 -0.13 -3.08
N ARG A 12 -9.67 -0.38 -1.93
CA ARG A 12 -8.31 0.12 -1.65
C ARG A 12 -7.23 -0.97 -1.69
N PHE A 13 -7.52 -2.15 -1.15
CA PHE A 13 -6.57 -3.28 -1.12
C PHE A 13 -6.25 -3.76 -2.54
N THR A 14 -7.25 -3.88 -3.39
CA THR A 14 -7.07 -4.35 -4.77
C THR A 14 -6.12 -3.43 -5.54
N PRO A 15 -6.34 -2.10 -5.61
CA PRO A 15 -5.39 -1.20 -6.28
C PRO A 15 -4.00 -1.15 -5.64
N ILE A 16 -3.85 -1.32 -4.32
CA ILE A 16 -2.53 -1.35 -3.65
C ILE A 16 -1.73 -2.60 -4.03
N ILE A 17 -2.38 -3.76 -4.11
CA ILE A 17 -1.72 -4.99 -4.58
C ILE A 17 -1.36 -4.86 -6.06
N LEU A 18 -2.24 -4.26 -6.86
CA LEU A 18 -2.05 -4.09 -8.30
C LEU A 18 -0.87 -3.17 -8.62
N THR A 19 -0.71 -2.05 -7.91
CA THR A 19 0.47 -1.17 -8.06
C THR A 19 1.75 -1.88 -7.64
N THR A 20 1.72 -2.62 -6.53
CA THR A 20 2.88 -3.40 -6.07
C THR A 20 3.31 -4.42 -7.12
N LEU A 21 2.34 -5.14 -7.71
CA LEU A 21 2.60 -6.09 -8.80
C LEU A 21 3.13 -5.42 -10.06
N THR A 22 2.57 -4.27 -10.47
CA THR A 22 3.06 -3.51 -11.63
C THR A 22 4.49 -3.02 -11.41
N THR A 23 4.82 -2.51 -10.22
CA THR A 23 6.17 -2.03 -9.90
C THR A 23 7.17 -3.18 -9.85
N ILE A 24 6.82 -4.30 -9.21
CA ILE A 24 7.65 -5.50 -9.23
C ILE A 24 7.84 -5.96 -10.67
N GLY A 25 6.78 -6.05 -11.48
CA GLY A 25 6.88 -6.45 -12.89
C GLY A 25 7.80 -5.55 -13.73
N GLY A 26 7.73 -4.22 -13.54
CA GLY A 26 8.58 -3.26 -14.24
C GLY A 26 10.04 -3.27 -13.76
N LEU A 27 10.29 -3.53 -12.48
CA LEU A 27 11.63 -3.59 -11.89
C LEU A 27 12.25 -4.99 -11.93
N LEU A 28 11.48 -6.05 -12.14
CA LEU A 28 11.95 -7.44 -12.21
C LEU A 28 13.07 -7.65 -13.26
N PRO A 29 12.94 -7.17 -14.51
CA PRO A 29 14.03 -7.32 -15.48
C PRO A 29 15.26 -6.47 -15.12
N LEU A 30 15.05 -5.31 -14.51
CA LEU A 30 16.13 -4.40 -14.11
C LEU A 30 16.89 -4.92 -12.89
N THR A 31 16.19 -5.55 -11.94
CA THR A 31 16.77 -6.17 -10.75
C THR A 31 17.57 -7.42 -11.08
N LEU A 32 17.10 -8.23 -12.03
CA LEU A 32 17.76 -9.47 -12.44
C LEU A 32 18.91 -9.25 -13.45
N ARG A 33 18.80 -8.26 -14.34
CA ARG A 33 19.76 -8.05 -15.45
C ARG A 33 20.43 -6.67 -15.48
N GLY A 34 20.09 -5.76 -14.56
CA GLY A 34 20.61 -4.39 -14.55
C GLY A 34 22.06 -4.22 -14.05
N GLY A 35 22.74 -5.31 -13.69
CA GLY A 35 24.13 -5.27 -13.22
C GLY A 35 24.31 -4.84 -11.76
N THR A 36 25.55 -4.65 -11.33
CA THR A 36 25.94 -4.50 -9.91
C THR A 36 25.39 -3.24 -9.23
N MET A 37 25.04 -2.20 -10.00
CA MET A 37 24.49 -0.96 -9.45
C MET A 37 22.96 -0.97 -9.35
N TRP A 38 22.26 -1.48 -10.38
CA TRP A 38 20.81 -1.43 -10.47
C TRP A 38 20.11 -2.57 -9.73
N ALA A 39 20.76 -3.74 -9.63
CA ALA A 39 20.25 -4.88 -8.86
C ALA A 39 19.96 -4.52 -7.38
N PRO A 40 20.90 -3.96 -6.60
CA PRO A 40 20.61 -3.61 -5.19
C PRO A 40 19.61 -2.46 -5.04
N MET A 41 19.57 -1.50 -5.98
CA MET A 41 18.59 -0.42 -5.96
C MET A 41 17.16 -0.93 -6.12
N GLY A 42 16.93 -1.83 -7.07
CA GLY A 42 15.58 -2.37 -7.29
C GLY A 42 15.09 -3.24 -6.13
N TRP A 43 15.96 -4.03 -5.50
CA TRP A 43 15.62 -4.77 -4.28
C TRP A 43 15.26 -3.82 -3.11
N THR A 44 15.99 -2.72 -2.95
CA THR A 44 15.70 -1.71 -1.92
C THR A 44 14.33 -1.05 -2.15
N ILE A 45 13.99 -0.71 -3.40
CA ILE A 45 12.70 -0.11 -3.75
C ILE A 45 11.55 -1.08 -3.49
N ILE A 46 11.69 -2.35 -3.90
CA ILE A 46 10.65 -3.38 -3.67
C ILE A 46 10.43 -3.57 -2.17
N GLY A 47 11.50 -3.69 -1.38
CA GLY A 47 11.42 -3.80 0.08
C GLY A 47 10.76 -2.57 0.73
N GLY A 48 11.17 -1.37 0.32
CA GLY A 48 10.62 -0.11 0.84
C GLY A 48 9.13 0.06 0.51
N LEU A 49 8.71 -0.30 -0.71
CA LEU A 49 7.30 -0.28 -1.10
C LEU A 49 6.48 -1.26 -0.29
N LEU A 50 6.97 -2.48 -0.07
CA LEU A 50 6.27 -3.48 0.73
C LEU A 50 6.04 -2.99 2.17
N VAL A 51 7.08 -2.40 2.77
CA VAL A 51 7.01 -1.80 4.12
C VAL A 51 6.07 -0.59 4.14
N SER A 52 6.15 0.31 3.17
CA SER A 52 5.26 1.47 3.06
C SER A 52 3.80 1.05 2.89
N THR A 53 3.53 0.00 2.11
CA THR A 53 2.20 -0.58 1.91
C THR A 53 1.63 -1.17 3.20
N MET A 54 2.42 -2.00 3.89
CA MET A 54 2.05 -2.55 5.21
C MET A 54 1.78 -1.43 6.20
N LEU A 55 2.67 -0.43 6.25
CA LEU A 55 2.53 0.72 7.14
C LEU A 55 1.25 1.51 6.82
N THR A 56 0.96 1.75 5.54
CA THR A 56 -0.26 2.45 5.10
C THR A 56 -1.51 1.66 5.48
N LEU A 57 -1.51 0.34 5.31
CA LEU A 57 -2.63 -0.53 5.70
C LEU A 57 -2.91 -0.53 7.20
N ILE A 58 -1.92 -0.23 8.04
CA ILE A 58 -2.09 -0.08 9.50
C ILE A 58 -2.43 1.37 9.86
N ILE A 59 -1.74 2.35 9.26
CA ILE A 59 -1.94 3.77 9.52
C ILE A 59 -3.33 4.22 9.08
N VAL A 60 -3.81 3.81 7.91
CA VAL A 60 -5.14 4.20 7.39
C VAL A 60 -6.27 3.83 8.35
N PRO A 61 -6.42 2.59 8.86
CA PRO A 61 -7.47 2.27 9.83
C PRO A 61 -7.23 2.92 11.19
N VAL A 62 -5.97 3.11 11.65
CA VAL A 62 -5.69 3.82 12.91
C VAL A 62 -6.09 5.29 12.80
N LEU A 63 -5.70 5.97 11.73
CA LEU A 63 -6.13 7.32 11.42
C LEU A 63 -7.65 7.37 11.26
N TYR A 64 -8.26 6.41 10.59
CA TYR A 64 -9.71 6.36 10.47
C TYR A 64 -10.38 6.16 11.83
N ARG A 65 -9.83 5.38 12.76
CA ARG A 65 -10.38 5.26 14.13
C ARG A 65 -10.22 6.56 14.93
N ILE A 66 -9.10 7.26 14.79
CA ILE A 66 -8.84 8.54 15.47
C ILE A 66 -9.73 9.64 14.89
N PHE A 67 -9.80 9.76 13.57
CA PHE A 67 -10.62 10.74 12.88
C PHE A 67 -12.10 10.39 12.91
N SER A 68 -12.51 9.14 12.74
CA SER A 68 -13.92 8.72 12.92
C SER A 68 -14.38 8.85 14.37
N GLY A 69 -13.46 8.79 15.35
CA GLY A 69 -13.74 9.18 16.73
C GLY A 69 -13.99 10.69 16.91
N LYS A 70 -13.61 11.52 15.92
CA LYS A 70 -13.82 12.98 15.90
C LYS A 70 -14.84 13.47 14.84
N ILE A 71 -15.09 12.72 13.77
CA ILE A 71 -15.91 13.13 12.62
C ILE A 71 -17.40 12.81 12.81
N ILE A 72 -17.77 11.94 13.77
CA ILE A 72 -19.20 11.68 14.06
C ILE A 72 -19.84 12.88 14.82
N LEU A 73 -19.06 13.87 15.29
CA LEU A 73 -19.55 15.07 15.98
C LEU A 73 -19.68 16.32 15.09
N GLU A 74 -19.52 16.22 13.77
CA GLU A 74 -19.68 17.37 12.85
C GLU A 74 -20.65 17.06 11.71
N LYS A 75 -21.79 16.47 12.08
CA LYS A 75 -23.00 16.48 11.26
C LYS A 75 -24.23 16.54 12.17
N GLU A 76 -24.33 17.64 12.91
CA GLU A 76 -25.63 18.24 13.28
C GLU A 76 -25.93 19.36 12.28
#